data_AF-F5YBD4-F1
#
_entry.id   AF-F5YBD4-F1
#
_cell.length_a   1.000
_cell.length_b   1.000
_cell.length_c   1.000
_cell.angle_alpha   90.00
_cell.angle_beta   90.00
_cell.angle_gamma   90.00
#
_symmetry.space_group_name_H-M   'P 1'
#
loop_
_entity.id
_entity.type
_entity.pdbx_description
1 polymer ?
#
loop_
_entity_poly.entity_id
_entity_poly.type
_entity_poly.pdbx_seq_one_letter_code
_entity_poly.pdbx_strand_id
1 'polypeptide(L)'
;MNHRVAEIRKELDLNQEEFADRLGLKQTALSMIESGKNALTEKNIKIICSVLNVSETWLRTGIGPMFEASPYEKEFFAVYKTLLPETQKALLKFAKELLKVQKKTAK
;
A
#
# COMPACT_ATOMS: atom_id res chain seq x y z
N MET A 1 4.55 16.97 -0.34
CA MET A 1 3.69 16.01 -1.06
C MET A 1 4.53 14.92 -1.73
N ASN A 2 5.47 15.27 -2.60
CA ASN A 2 6.32 14.31 -3.31
C ASN A 2 7.13 13.35 -2.40
N HIS A 3 7.70 13.86 -1.30
CA HIS A 3 8.38 13.01 -0.32
C HIS A 3 7.47 11.94 0.32
N ARG A 4 6.17 12.22 0.45
CA ARG A 4 5.19 11.27 1.00
C ARG A 4 4.95 10.07 0.09
N VAL A 5 5.15 10.23 -1.22
CA VAL A 5 5.13 9.11 -2.16
C VAL A 5 6.26 8.13 -1.84
N ALA A 6 7.46 8.66 -1.55
CA ALA A 6 8.59 7.84 -1.13
C ALA A 6 8.37 7.21 0.26
N GLU A 7 7.67 7.90 1.17
CA GLU A 7 7.28 7.34 2.48
C GLU A 7 6.32 6.15 2.31
N ILE A 8 5.26 6.30 1.52
CA ILE A 8 4.31 5.20 1.23
C ILE A 8 5.06 3.98 0.68
N ARG A 9 5.96 4.20 -0.29
CA ARG A 9 6.73 3.11 -0.89
C ARG A 9 7.58 2.36 0.15
N LYS A 10 8.26 3.10 1.03
CA LYS A 10 9.09 2.52 2.09
C LYS A 10 8.26 1.79 3.14
N GLU A 11 7.10 2.33 3.51
CA GLU A 11 6.19 1.70 4.47
C GLU A 11 5.64 0.37 3.95
N LEU A 12 5.43 0.27 2.63
CA LEU A 12 5.02 -0.97 1.96
C LEU A 12 6.18 -1.95 1.68
N ASP A 13 7.41 -1.60 2.05
CA ASP A 13 8.63 -2.38 1.78
C ASP A 13 8.79 -2.73 0.29
N LEU A 14 8.55 -1.76 -0.58
CA LEU A 14 8.64 -1.90 -2.04
C LEU A 14 9.84 -1.14 -2.60
N ASN A 15 10.48 -1.72 -3.61
CA ASN A 15 11.45 -0.98 -4.42
C ASN A 15 10.74 -0.05 -5.42
N GLN A 16 11.49 0.84 -6.08
CA GLN A 16 10.89 1.82 -7.01
C GLN A 16 10.26 1.18 -8.26
N GLU A 17 10.78 0.05 -8.72
CA GLU A 17 10.24 -0.67 -9.88
C GLU A 17 8.88 -1.28 -9.52
N GLU A 18 8.84 -2.07 -8.44
CA GLU A 18 7.60 -2.69 -7.93
C GLU A 18 6.51 -1.66 -7.62
N PHE A 19 6.89 -0.51 -7.05
CA PHE A 19 5.95 0.56 -6.75
C PHE A 19 5.43 1.25 -8.01
N ALA A 20 6.30 1.48 -9.00
CA ALA A 20 5.91 2.08 -10.27
C ALA A 20 4.98 1.15 -11.05
N ASP A 21 5.28 -0.15 -11.08
CA ASP A 21 4.47 -1.17 -11.75
C ASP A 21 3.05 -1.23 -11.18
N ARG A 22 2.91 -1.21 -9.84
CA ARG A 22 1.60 -1.14 -9.17
C ARG A 22 0.77 0.08 -9.56
N LEU A 23 1.44 1.21 -9.81
CA LEU A 23 0.77 2.46 -10.19
C LEU A 23 0.58 2.59 -11.71
N GLY A 24 1.05 1.63 -12.51
CA GLY A 24 1.06 1.71 -13.97
C GLY A 24 1.95 2.85 -14.50
N LEU A 25 3.03 3.15 -13.79
CA LEU A 25 4.01 4.19 -14.12
C LEU A 25 5.34 3.56 -14.51
N LYS A 26 6.15 4.30 -15.28
CA LYS A 26 7.56 3.95 -15.46
C LYS A 26 8.34 4.27 -14.18
N GLN A 27 9.31 3.42 -13.82
CA GLN A 27 10.21 3.67 -12.68
C GLN A 27 10.89 5.04 -12.74
N THR A 28 11.28 5.50 -13.94
CA THR A 28 11.87 6.83 -14.15
C THR A 28 10.90 7.97 -13.83
N ALA A 29 9.62 7.82 -14.18
CA ALA A 29 8.59 8.79 -13.86
C ALA A 29 8.34 8.85 -12.35
N LEU A 30 8.33 7.70 -11.67
CA LEU A 30 8.23 7.63 -10.22
C LEU A 30 9.43 8.32 -9.54
N SER A 31 10.65 8.07 -10.00
CA SER A 31 11.86 8.71 -9.43
C SER A 31 11.82 10.25 -9.57
N MET A 32 11.37 10.78 -10.72
CA MET A 32 11.18 12.23 -10.90
C MET A 32 10.09 12.79 -9.98
N ILE A 33 9.04 12.02 -9.71
CA ILE A 33 8.03 12.38 -8.72
C ILE A 33 8.65 12.40 -7.32
N GLU A 34 9.28 11.32 -6.86
CA GLU A 34 9.83 11.24 -5.49
C GLU A 34 10.87 12.34 -5.20
N SER A 35 11.69 12.68 -6.20
CA SER A 35 12.70 13.74 -6.12
C SER A 35 12.14 15.17 -6.22
N GLY A 36 10.84 15.33 -6.48
CA GLY A 36 10.19 16.63 -6.63
C GLY A 36 10.45 17.33 -7.97
N LYS A 37 11.13 16.67 -8.92
CA LYS A 37 11.31 17.19 -10.28
C LYS A 37 9.98 17.30 -11.04
N ASN A 38 9.10 16.32 -10.83
CA ASN A 38 7.75 16.33 -11.39
C ASN A 38 6.71 16.47 -10.29
N ALA A 39 5.71 17.32 -10.50
CA ALA A 39 4.57 17.42 -9.59
C ALA A 39 3.70 16.15 -9.62
N LEU A 40 3.05 15.84 -8.51
CA LEU A 40 2.05 14.79 -8.43
C LEU A 40 0.76 15.29 -9.09
N THR A 41 0.30 14.61 -10.15
CA THR A 41 -0.96 14.97 -10.81
C THR A 41 -2.16 14.45 -10.02
N GLU A 42 -3.31 15.10 -10.18
CA GLU A 42 -4.58 14.64 -9.60
C GLU A 42 -4.90 13.18 -9.97
N LYS A 43 -4.63 12.79 -11.22
CA LYS A 43 -4.78 11.41 -11.67
C LYS A 43 -3.90 10.45 -10.86
N ASN A 44 -2.62 10.76 -10.67
CA ASN A 44 -1.71 9.90 -9.92
C ASN A 44 -2.07 9.82 -8.45
N ILE A 45 -2.56 10.92 -7.86
CA ILE A 45 -3.08 10.92 -6.48
C ILE A 45 -4.22 9.90 -6.33
N LYS A 46 -5.22 9.95 -7.22
CA LYS A 46 -6.36 9.01 -7.17
C LYS A 46 -5.93 7.55 -7.39
N ILE A 47 -4.98 7.30 -8.28
CA ILE A 47 -4.41 5.97 -8.50
C ILE A 47 -3.71 5.47 -7.23
N ILE A 48 -2.84 6.27 -6.63
CA ILE A 48 -2.14 5.91 -5.38
C ILE A 48 -3.15 5.57 -4.28
N CYS A 49 -4.17 6.41 -4.08
CA CYS A 49 -5.17 6.21 -3.03
C CYS A 49 -5.98 4.92 -3.26
N SER A 50 -6.42 4.67 -4.50
CA SER A 50 -7.24 3.50 -4.82
C SER A 50 -6.47 2.17 -4.82
N VAL A 51 -5.25 2.15 -5.36
CA VAL A 51 -4.45 0.92 -5.51
C VAL A 51 -3.80 0.50 -4.20
N LEU A 52 -3.37 1.47 -3.39
CA LEU A 52 -2.58 1.22 -2.19
C LEU A 52 -3.36 1.47 -0.89
N ASN A 53 -4.65 1.79 -1.00
CA ASN A 53 -5.51 2.11 0.13
C ASN A 53 -4.94 3.24 1.02
N VAL A 54 -4.29 4.22 0.38
CA VAL A 54 -3.67 5.39 1.03
C VAL A 54 -4.74 6.46 1.27
N SER A 55 -4.68 7.13 2.42
CA SER A 55 -5.55 8.27 2.70
C SER A 55 -5.16 9.48 1.85
N GLU A 56 -6.10 9.97 1.06
CA GLU A 56 -5.88 11.16 0.24
C GLU A 56 -5.59 12.40 1.10
N THR A 57 -6.29 12.52 2.24
CA THR A 57 -6.05 13.58 3.22
C THR A 57 -4.60 13.55 3.69
N TRP A 58 -4.09 12.38 4.07
CA TRP A 58 -2.70 12.24 4.49
C TRP A 58 -1.72 12.52 3.34
N LEU A 59 -1.96 12.01 2.13
CA LEU A 59 -1.07 12.25 1.00
C LEU A 59 -0.95 13.76 0.68
N ARG A 60 -2.07 14.50 0.74
CA ARG A 60 -2.10 15.94 0.46
C ARG A 60 -1.60 16.79 1.62
N THR A 61 -1.99 16.48 2.85
CA THR A 61 -1.77 17.35 4.02
C THR A 61 -0.70 16.84 4.97
N GLY A 62 -0.50 15.53 5.05
CA GLY A 62 0.36 14.85 6.03
C GLY A 62 -0.31 14.64 7.38
N ILE A 63 -1.62 14.91 7.47
CA ILE A 63 -2.41 14.82 8.70
C ILE A 63 -3.22 13.53 8.68
N GLY A 64 -3.29 12.85 9.82
CA GLY A 64 -4.05 11.62 9.99
C GLY A 64 -3.26 10.34 9.69
N PRO A 65 -3.93 9.20 9.57
CA PRO A 65 -3.31 7.93 9.22
C PRO A 65 -2.89 7.88 7.74
N MET A 66 -1.76 7.23 7.45
CA MET A 66 -1.26 7.06 6.07
C MET A 66 -2.21 6.22 5.21
N PHE A 67 -2.79 5.17 5.78
CA PHE A 67 -3.71 4.26 5.11
C PHE A 67 -5.13 4.43 5.63
N GLU A 68 -6.10 4.20 4.75
CA GLU A 68 -7.51 4.12 5.14
C GLU A 68 -7.74 2.85 5.97
N ALA A 69 -8.50 2.98 7.06
CA ALA A 69 -8.83 1.83 7.90
C ALA A 69 -9.67 0.83 7.10
N SER A 70 -9.26 -0.43 7.07
CA SER A 70 -10.06 -1.46 6.40
C SER A 70 -11.38 -1.65 7.14
N PRO A 71 -12.54 -1.65 6.44
CA PRO A 71 -13.83 -1.91 7.09
C PRO A 71 -13.87 -3.31 7.71
N TYR A 72 -13.01 -4.23 7.24
CA TYR A 72 -12.92 -5.61 7.71
C TYR A 72 -11.94 -5.79 8.87
N GLU A 73 -11.15 -4.77 9.25
CA GLU A 73 -10.10 -4.91 10.25
C GLU A 73 -10.67 -5.39 11.60
N LYS A 74 -11.75 -4.74 12.07
CA LYS A 74 -12.40 -5.09 13.32
C LYS A 74 -12.95 -6.51 13.33
N GLU A 75 -13.63 -6.89 12.24
CA GLU A 75 -14.21 -8.23 12.07
C GLU A 75 -13.11 -9.29 12.00
N PHE A 76 -12.05 -9.04 11.23
CA PHE A 76 -10.90 -9.94 11.12
C PHE A 76 -10.25 -10.19 12.49
N PHE A 77 -10.00 -9.15 13.28
CA PHE A 77 -9.44 -9.30 14.62
C PHE A 77 -10.38 -10.04 15.58
N ALA A 78 -11.70 -9.81 15.47
CA ALA A 78 -12.68 -10.52 16.27
C ALA A 78 -12.65 -12.03 15.98
N VAL A 79 -12.65 -12.40 14.70
CA VAL A 79 -12.55 -13.81 14.28
C VAL A 79 -11.19 -14.40 14.68
N TYR A 80 -10.09 -13.69 14.44
CA TYR A 80 -8.75 -14.18 14.78
C TYR A 80 -8.62 -14.53 16.27
N LYS A 81 -9.16 -13.69 17.17
CA LYS A 81 -9.09 -13.90 18.62
C LYS A 81 -9.91 -15.10 19.12
N THR A 82 -10.93 -15.53 18.39
CA THR A 82 -11.78 -16.69 18.78
C THR A 82 -11.25 -18.02 18.27
N LEU A 83 -10.27 -18.00 17.36
CA LEU A 83 -9.61 -19.20 16.84
C LEU A 83 -8.64 -19.81 17.88
N LEU A 84 -8.51 -21.14 17.83
CA LEU A 84 -7.49 -21.88 18.57
C LEU A 84 -6.08 -21.59 18.03
N PRO A 85 -5.01 -21.76 18.82
CA PRO A 85 -3.64 -21.46 18.39
C PRO A 85 -3.23 -22.13 17.07
N GLU A 86 -3.66 -23.37 16.85
CA GLU A 86 -3.37 -24.15 15.64
C GLU A 86 -4.00 -23.53 14.39
N THR A 87 -5.25 -23.07 14.51
CA THR A 87 -5.99 -22.45 13.40
C THR A 87 -5.59 -21.00 13.18
N GLN A 88 -5.20 -20.26 14.23
CA GLN A 88 -4.54 -18.96 14.07
C GLN A 88 -3.26 -19.08 13.25
N LYS A 89 -2.41 -20.07 13.57
CA LYS A 89 -1.17 -20.35 12.82
C LYS A 89 -1.47 -20.70 11.35
N ALA A 90 -2.52 -21.48 11.09
CA ALA A 90 -2.95 -21.82 9.75
C ALA A 90 -3.44 -20.59 8.97
N LEU A 91 -4.25 -19.73 9.60
CA LEU A 91 -4.74 -18.48 9.01
C LEU A 91 -3.57 -17.54 8.67
N LEU A 92 -2.59 -17.39 9.55
CA LEU A 92 -1.38 -16.61 9.27
C LEU A 92 -0.58 -17.19 8.11
N LYS A 93 -0.47 -18.52 8.02
CA LYS A 93 0.18 -19.16 6.87
C LYS A 93 -0.57 -18.84 5.58
N PHE A 94 -1.90 -18.95 5.59
CA PHE A 94 -2.73 -18.63 4.43
C PHE A 94 -2.59 -17.16 4.01
N ALA A 95 -2.66 -16.22 4.95
CA ALA A 95 -2.44 -14.80 4.69
C ALA A 95 -1.05 -14.54 4.07
N LYS A 96 0.00 -15.22 4.53
CA LYS A 96 1.34 -15.14 3.92
C LYS A 96 1.39 -15.70 2.50
N GLU A 97 0.66 -16.77 2.20
CA GLU A 97 0.57 -17.29 0.83
C GLU A 97 -0.20 -16.33 -0.08
N LEU A 98 -1.29 -15.72 0.38
CA LEU A 98 -1.97 -14.66 -0.37
C LEU A 98 -1.05 -13.49 -0.71
N LEU A 99 -0.22 -13.06 0.23
CA LEU A 99 0.80 -12.02 -0.01
C LEU A 99 1.79 -12.42 -1.10
N LYS A 100 2.22 -13.68 -1.14
CA LYS A 100 3.11 -14.18 -2.21
C LYS A 100 2.41 -14.20 -3.57
N VAL A 101 1.13 -14.57 -3.62
CA VAL A 101 0.34 -14.54 -4.86
C VAL A 101 0.23 -13.10 -5.36
N GLN A 102 -0.08 -12.15 -4.48
CA GLN A 102 -0.16 -10.73 -4.84
C GLN A 102 1.15 -10.21 -5.44
N LYS A 103 2.31 -10.65 -4.93
CA LYS A 103 3.63 -10.30 -5.48
C LYS A 103 3.91 -10.95 -6.85
N LYS A 104 3.31 -12.10 -7.16
CA LYS A 104 3.47 -12.80 -8.44
C LYS A 104 2.57 -12.25 -9.55
N THR A 105 1.35 -11.82 -9.21
CA THR A 105 0.38 -11.28 -10.18
C THR A 105 0.69 -9.84 -10.60
N ALA A 106 1.54 -9.13 -9.86
CA ALA A 106 2.00 -7.77 -10.20
C ALA A 106 3.15 -7.73 -11.23
N LYS A 107 3.39 -8.83 -11.95
CA LYS A 107 4.48 -9.03 -12.92
C LYS A 107 3.92 -9.49 -14.25
#